data_AF-A0A1V4I7J0-F1
#
_entry.id   AF-A0A1V4I7J0-F1
#
_cell.length_a   1.000
_cell.length_b   1.000
_cell.length_c   1.000
_cell.angle_alpha   90.00
_cell.angle_beta   90.00
_cell.angle_gamma   90.00
#
_symmetry.space_group_name_H-M   'P 1'
#
loop_
_entity.id
_entity.type
_entity.pdbx_description
1 polymer ?
#
loop_
_entity_poly.entity_id
_entity_poly.type
_entity_poly.pdbx_seq_one_letter_code
_entity_poly.pdbx_strand_id
1 'polypeptide(L)'
;MTAIKYLILDLMLIRGILKYYILFPLVFILLLKKESAVFALGYIFFILLFIAPSPFTGESKEKDDSFYYILPSKISSIVLGRYLYLLSAIIIIWLIGGTAMFYLYNSNEVNRMELWTICFSGVAATLISFLQYPLYYKFGMEKGRILVLGVPAMAVFILPTLLNNYLPENFLAELVNKYLNNVTNLIAISGAIISIVGFISFKVSCSICKAKEF
;
A
#
# COMPACT_ATOMS: atom_id res chain seq x y z
N MET A 1 18.27 11.06 17.45
CA MET A 1 16.97 11.62 17.01
C MET A 1 15.93 10.49 16.97
N THR A 2 14.68 10.72 17.39
CA THR A 2 13.62 9.68 17.39
C THR A 2 12.99 9.52 15.99
N ALA A 3 12.63 8.28 15.61
CA ALA A 3 12.01 7.97 14.31
C ALA A 3 10.74 8.79 14.01
N ILE A 4 10.03 9.22 15.06
CA ILE A 4 8.85 10.09 14.97
C ILE A 4 9.17 11.43 14.28
N LYS A 5 10.36 12.00 14.52
CA LYS A 5 10.74 13.28 13.88
C LYS A 5 10.90 13.14 12.37
N TYR A 6 11.36 11.98 11.90
CA TYR A 6 11.43 11.66 10.47
C TYR A 6 10.06 11.45 9.85
N LEU A 7 9.12 10.83 10.57
CA LEU A 7 7.72 10.78 10.13
C LEU A 7 7.13 12.19 9.97
N ILE A 8 7.37 13.09 10.92
CA ILE A 8 6.86 14.47 10.84
C ILE A 8 7.47 15.18 9.64
N LEU A 9 8.77 15.01 9.41
CA LEU A 9 9.47 15.54 8.24
C LEU A 9 8.82 15.03 6.93
N ASP A 10 8.50 13.74 6.85
CA ASP A 10 7.85 13.15 5.68
C ASP A 10 6.47 13.74 5.42
N LEU A 11 5.65 13.91 6.47
CA LEU A 11 4.36 14.57 6.37
C LEU A 11 4.48 16.02 5.89
N MET A 12 5.52 16.74 6.34
CA MET A 12 5.79 18.10 5.89
C MET A 12 6.19 18.15 4.41
N LEU A 13 7.04 17.22 3.96
CA LEU A 13 7.45 17.12 2.55
C LEU A 13 6.26 16.87 1.62
N ILE A 14 5.32 16.01 2.05
CA ILE A 14 4.17 15.64 1.23
C ILE A 14 3.10 16.75 1.19
N ARG A 15 3.11 17.69 2.14
CA ARG A 15 2.11 18.77 2.22
C ARG A 15 1.92 19.53 0.91
N GLY A 16 3.00 19.75 0.16
CA GLY A 16 2.96 20.42 -1.15
C GLY A 16 2.27 19.60 -2.26
N ILE A 17 2.22 18.28 -2.10
CA ILE A 17 1.64 17.32 -3.07
C ILE A 17 0.22 16.90 -2.68
N LEU A 18 -0.18 17.06 -1.40
CA LEU A 18 -1.51 16.71 -0.90
C LEU A 18 -2.66 17.30 -1.73
N LYS A 19 -2.48 18.51 -2.27
CA LYS A 19 -3.49 19.16 -3.14
C LYS A 19 -3.85 18.33 -4.38
N TYR A 20 -2.91 17.55 -4.91
CA TYR A 20 -3.16 16.68 -6.06
C TYR A 20 -3.89 15.39 -5.68
N TYR A 21 -3.84 14.98 -4.41
CA TYR A 21 -4.56 13.80 -3.92
C TYR A 21 -6.07 14.01 -3.81
N ILE A 22 -6.56 15.24 -3.96
CA ILE A 22 -8.01 15.52 -4.05
C ILE A 22 -8.66 14.87 -5.28
N LEU A 23 -7.87 14.54 -6.31
CA LEU A 23 -8.35 13.84 -7.50
C LEU A 23 -8.74 12.38 -7.20
N PHE A 24 -8.09 11.74 -6.23
CA PHE A 24 -8.36 10.35 -5.87
C PHE A 24 -9.80 10.10 -5.40
N PRO A 25 -10.35 10.82 -4.41
CA PRO A 25 -11.75 10.62 -4.02
C PRO A 25 -12.73 10.98 -5.15
N LEU A 26 -12.39 11.96 -6.01
CA LEU A 26 -13.23 12.34 -7.13
C LEU A 26 -13.35 11.20 -8.16
N VAL A 27 -12.22 10.59 -8.54
CA VAL A 27 -12.21 9.42 -9.43
C VAL A 27 -12.94 8.24 -8.79
N PHE A 28 -12.77 8.00 -7.49
CA PHE A 28 -13.48 6.93 -6.78
C PHE A 28 -15.02 7.10 -6.88
N ILE A 29 -15.53 8.31 -6.65
CA ILE A 29 -16.97 8.61 -6.78
C ILE A 29 -17.45 8.41 -8.22
N LEU A 30 -16.64 8.79 -9.21
CA LEU A 30 -16.97 8.57 -10.63
C LEU A 30 -17.03 7.07 -10.98
N LEU A 31 -16.08 6.28 -10.47
CA LEU A 31 -16.05 4.83 -10.67
C LEU A 31 -17.26 4.16 -10.02
N LEU A 32 -17.65 4.55 -8.81
CA LEU A 32 -18.87 4.03 -8.17
C LEU A 32 -20.14 4.31 -8.99
N LYS A 33 -20.18 5.40 -9.75
CA LYS A 33 -21.36 5.77 -10.56
C LYS A 33 -21.40 5.11 -11.93
N LYS A 34 -20.23 4.80 -12.51
CA LYS A 34 -20.12 4.35 -13.91
C LYS A 34 -19.76 2.87 -14.05
N GLU A 35 -19.07 2.31 -13.07
CA GLU A 35 -18.52 0.95 -13.09
C GLU A 35 -19.05 0.15 -11.90
N SER A 36 -18.64 -1.11 -11.78
CA SER A 36 -19.02 -1.95 -10.65
C SER A 36 -18.43 -1.46 -9.33
N ALA A 37 -19.16 -1.66 -8.23
CA ALA A 37 -18.70 -1.36 -6.87
C ALA A 37 -17.37 -2.07 -6.54
N VAL A 38 -17.17 -3.29 -7.04
CA VAL A 38 -15.94 -4.07 -6.91
C VAL A 38 -14.74 -3.36 -7.55
N PHE A 39 -14.92 -2.81 -8.75
CA PHE A 39 -13.87 -2.08 -9.46
C PHE A 39 -13.51 -0.78 -8.75
N ALA A 40 -14.52 -0.03 -8.29
CA ALA A 40 -14.30 1.18 -7.50
C ALA A 40 -13.57 0.88 -6.18
N LEU A 41 -13.90 -0.20 -5.49
CA LEU A 41 -13.21 -0.60 -4.26
C LEU A 41 -11.77 -1.05 -4.52
N GLY A 42 -11.49 -1.73 -5.64
CA GLY A 42 -10.13 -2.03 -6.10
C GLY A 42 -9.28 -0.77 -6.29
N TYR A 43 -9.90 0.32 -6.77
CA TYR A 43 -9.24 1.62 -6.92
C TYR A 43 -8.70 2.19 -5.59
N ILE A 44 -9.42 2.00 -4.47
CA ILE A 44 -8.98 2.47 -3.15
C ILE A 44 -7.63 1.85 -2.78
N PHE A 45 -7.46 0.54 -2.99
CA PHE A 45 -6.21 -0.16 -2.70
C PHE A 45 -5.12 0.12 -3.72
N PHE A 46 -5.49 0.43 -4.97
CA PHE A 46 -4.56 0.93 -5.97
C PHE A 46 -3.95 2.28 -5.57
N ILE A 47 -4.74 3.20 -5.00
CA ILE A 47 -4.26 4.51 -4.52
C ILE A 47 -3.14 4.37 -3.47
N LEU A 48 -3.20 3.32 -2.62
CA LEU A 48 -2.16 3.04 -1.63
C LEU A 48 -0.76 2.98 -2.28
N LEU A 49 -0.65 2.41 -3.48
CA LEU A 49 0.61 2.25 -4.20
C LEU A 49 1.21 3.58 -4.67
N PHE A 50 0.41 4.66 -4.72
CA PHE A 50 0.86 6.00 -5.07
C PHE A 50 1.16 6.86 -3.84
N ILE A 51 0.40 6.67 -2.77
CA ILE A 51 0.59 7.41 -1.51
C ILE A 51 1.79 6.86 -0.74
N ALA A 52 1.92 5.53 -0.66
CA ALA A 52 2.98 4.85 0.07
C ALA A 52 4.40 5.35 -0.27
N PRO A 53 4.80 5.54 -1.54
CA PRO A 53 6.13 6.02 -1.90
C PRO A 53 6.28 7.54 -1.98
N SER A 54 5.24 8.30 -1.66
CA SER A 54 5.27 9.76 -1.76
C SER A 54 6.42 10.45 -1.00
N PRO A 55 6.91 9.96 0.16
CA PRO A 55 8.04 10.60 0.83
C PRO A 55 9.35 10.57 0.01
N PHE A 56 9.50 9.58 -0.89
CA PHE A 56 10.67 9.46 -1.77
C PHE A 56 10.63 10.42 -2.98
N THR A 57 9.48 11.07 -3.24
CA THR A 57 9.34 12.05 -4.34
C THR A 57 10.03 13.37 -4.07
N GLY A 58 10.16 13.75 -2.80
CA GLY A 58 10.83 15.00 -2.41
C GLY A 58 12.34 14.93 -2.60
N GLU A 59 12.94 13.75 -2.40
CA GLU A 59 14.39 13.56 -2.44
C GLU A 59 14.96 13.49 -3.86
N SER A 60 14.18 13.10 -4.87
CA SER A 60 14.71 12.92 -6.23
C SER A 60 14.93 14.22 -7.00
N LYS A 61 14.44 15.36 -6.49
CA LYS A 61 14.54 16.65 -7.20
C LYS A 61 15.84 17.41 -6.92
N GLU A 62 16.54 17.07 -5.86
CA GLU A 62 17.82 17.69 -5.51
C GLU A 62 18.92 16.66 -5.77
N LYS A 63 19.80 16.97 -6.73
CA LYS A 63 20.98 16.16 -7.09
C LYS A 63 22.05 16.14 -5.98
N ASP A 64 21.79 16.76 -4.84
CA ASP A 64 22.66 16.78 -3.69
C ASP A 64 22.23 15.71 -2.69
N ASP A 65 23.20 14.93 -2.23
CA ASP A 65 23.03 13.92 -1.19
C ASP A 65 22.15 14.46 -0.05
N SER A 66 21.02 13.77 0.11
CA SER A 66 19.84 14.28 0.80
C SER A 66 20.14 14.91 2.16
N PHE A 67 19.52 16.06 2.43
CA PHE A 67 19.36 16.65 3.77
C PHE A 67 19.01 15.62 4.87
N TYR A 68 18.39 14.51 4.47
CA TYR A 68 17.99 13.39 5.30
C TYR A 68 19.17 12.62 5.93
N TYR A 69 20.30 12.49 5.23
CA TYR A 69 21.53 11.82 5.71
C TYR A 69 22.48 12.76 6.47
N ILE A 70 22.29 14.09 6.35
CA ILE A 70 23.09 15.09 7.07
C ILE A 70 22.71 15.14 8.57
N LEU A 71 21.51 14.65 8.93
CA LEU A 71 21.06 14.61 10.32
C LEU A 71 21.80 13.51 11.11
N PRO A 72 22.43 13.82 12.26
CA PRO A 72 23.16 12.85 13.07
C PRO A 72 22.19 11.86 13.73
N SER A 73 21.86 10.79 13.02
CA SER A 73 20.96 9.76 13.48
C SER A 73 21.35 8.39 12.95
N LYS A 74 20.92 7.34 13.65
CA LYS A 74 21.10 5.97 13.20
C LYS A 74 20.26 5.76 11.94
N ILE A 75 20.83 5.11 10.92
CA ILE A 75 20.13 4.67 9.70
C ILE A 75 18.82 3.94 10.02
N SER A 76 18.83 3.09 11.05
CA SER A 76 17.62 2.37 11.46
C SER A 76 16.49 3.29 11.90
N SER A 77 16.78 4.45 12.49
CA SER A 77 15.80 5.45 12.87
C SER A 77 15.26 6.24 11.67
N ILE A 78 16.11 6.48 10.67
CA ILE A 78 15.73 7.10 9.38
C ILE A 78 14.76 6.17 8.63
N VAL A 79 15.16 4.91 8.44
CA VAL A 79 14.34 3.91 7.74
C VAL A 79 13.04 3.67 8.51
N LEU A 80 13.09 3.57 9.84
CA LEU A 80 11.88 3.38 10.65
C LEU A 80 10.90 4.55 10.49
N GLY A 81 11.39 5.79 10.41
CA GLY A 81 10.54 6.96 10.14
C GLY A 81 9.71 6.80 8.86
N ARG A 82 10.36 6.37 7.77
CA ARG A 82 9.67 6.10 6.49
C ARG A 82 8.68 4.95 6.61
N TYR A 83 9.01 3.87 7.31
CA TYR A 83 8.06 2.76 7.52
C TYR A 83 6.88 3.16 8.41
N LEU A 84 7.06 4.09 9.36
CA LEU A 84 5.92 4.64 10.12
C LEU A 84 4.99 5.45 9.21
N TYR A 85 5.52 6.17 8.22
CA TYR A 85 4.71 6.81 7.18
C TYR A 85 3.96 5.76 6.34
N LEU A 86 4.63 4.70 5.89
CA LEU A 86 3.99 3.60 5.17
C LEU A 86 2.83 3.00 5.96
N LEU A 87 3.07 2.68 7.23
CA LEU A 87 2.08 2.08 8.12
C LEU A 87 0.88 3.02 8.33
N SER A 88 1.11 4.32 8.50
CA SER A 88 0.01 5.28 8.64
C SER A 88 -0.82 5.37 7.36
N ALA A 89 -0.19 5.38 6.18
CA ALA A 89 -0.89 5.34 4.90
C ALA A 89 -1.72 4.05 4.71
N ILE A 90 -1.15 2.89 5.07
CA ILE A 90 -1.85 1.60 5.06
C ILE A 90 -3.08 1.65 5.96
N ILE A 91 -2.93 2.10 7.22
CA ILE A 91 -4.04 2.18 8.17
C ILE A 91 -5.16 3.08 7.65
N ILE A 92 -4.82 4.27 7.14
CA ILE A 92 -5.80 5.22 6.61
C ILE A 92 -6.56 4.61 5.42
N ILE A 93 -5.86 4.00 4.46
CA ILE A 93 -6.51 3.41 3.28
C ILE A 93 -7.38 2.22 3.67
N TRP A 94 -6.93 1.35 4.59
CA TRP A 94 -7.75 0.24 5.07
C TRP A 94 -8.97 0.69 5.87
N LEU A 95 -8.89 1.80 6.62
CA LEU A 95 -10.05 2.39 7.30
C LEU A 95 -11.07 2.94 6.29
N ILE A 96 -10.61 3.66 5.27
CA ILE A 96 -11.49 4.21 4.22
C ILE A 96 -12.10 3.08 3.39
N GLY A 97 -11.27 2.14 2.92
CA GLY A 97 -11.73 0.99 2.15
C GLY A 97 -12.64 0.07 2.98
N GLY A 98 -12.31 -0.16 4.24
CA GLY A 98 -13.10 -0.96 5.18
C GLY A 98 -14.49 -0.38 5.44
N THR A 99 -14.57 0.94 5.67
CA THR A 99 -15.87 1.62 5.85
C THR A 99 -16.70 1.62 4.56
N ALA A 100 -16.07 1.83 3.40
CA ALA A 100 -16.74 1.75 2.09
C ALA A 100 -17.25 0.32 1.80
N MET A 101 -16.44 -0.71 2.05
CA MET A 101 -16.83 -2.11 1.92
C MET A 101 -18.01 -2.47 2.83
N PHE A 102 -17.97 -2.04 4.09
CA PHE A 102 -19.04 -2.28 5.05
C PHE A 102 -20.35 -1.62 4.62
N TYR A 103 -20.29 -0.37 4.15
CA TYR A 103 -21.46 0.34 3.63
C TYR A 103 -22.07 -0.39 2.42
N LEU A 104 -21.25 -0.70 1.41
CA LEU A 104 -21.72 -1.33 0.17
C LEU A 104 -22.28 -2.74 0.38
N TYR A 105 -21.70 -3.50 1.32
CA TYR A 105 -22.24 -4.80 1.70
C TYR A 105 -23.63 -4.69 2.35
N ASN A 106 -23.81 -3.75 3.28
CA ASN A 106 -25.11 -3.53 3.94
C ASN A 106 -26.18 -2.96 2.98
N SER A 107 -25.75 -2.28 1.93
CA SER A 107 -26.62 -1.81 0.84
C SER A 107 -26.95 -2.89 -0.20
N ASN A 108 -26.44 -4.12 -0.05
CA ASN A 108 -26.55 -5.22 -1.02
C ASN A 108 -25.96 -4.90 -2.41
N GLU A 109 -25.05 -3.93 -2.49
CA GLU A 109 -24.33 -3.56 -3.72
C GLU A 109 -23.15 -4.49 -3.98
N VAL A 110 -22.66 -5.19 -2.94
CA VAL A 110 -21.53 -6.10 -2.99
C VAL A 110 -21.85 -7.36 -2.21
N ASN A 111 -21.58 -8.53 -2.78
CA ASN A 111 -21.81 -9.81 -2.12
C ASN A 111 -20.61 -10.26 -1.27
N ARG A 112 -20.79 -11.35 -0.50
CA ARG A 112 -19.72 -11.88 0.38
C ARG A 112 -18.47 -12.31 -0.40
N MET A 113 -18.63 -12.89 -1.59
CA MET A 113 -17.52 -13.36 -2.41
C MET A 113 -16.69 -12.19 -2.94
N GLU A 114 -17.36 -11.15 -3.41
CA GLU A 114 -16.74 -9.91 -3.87
C GLU A 114 -15.95 -9.21 -2.76
N LEU A 115 -16.50 -9.13 -1.55
CA LEU A 115 -15.78 -8.62 -0.38
C LEU A 115 -14.46 -9.37 -0.16
N TRP A 116 -14.45 -10.71 -0.30
CA TRP A 116 -13.22 -11.48 -0.18
C TRP A 116 -12.22 -11.12 -1.27
N THR A 117 -12.65 -11.04 -2.53
CA THR A 117 -11.75 -10.66 -3.65
C THR A 117 -11.13 -9.28 -3.44
N ILE A 118 -11.90 -8.33 -2.91
CA ILE A 118 -11.45 -6.98 -2.60
C ILE A 118 -10.45 -7.01 -1.45
N CYS A 119 -10.72 -7.73 -0.36
CA CYS A 119 -9.77 -7.93 0.74
C CYS A 119 -8.45 -8.54 0.26
N PHE A 120 -8.50 -9.54 -0.62
CA PHE A 120 -7.30 -10.13 -1.23
C PHE A 120 -6.49 -9.10 -2.02
N SER A 121 -7.17 -8.25 -2.81
CA SER A 121 -6.49 -7.16 -3.53
C SER A 121 -5.85 -6.14 -2.59
N GLY A 122 -6.51 -5.82 -1.47
CA GLY A 122 -5.96 -4.94 -0.44
C GLY A 122 -4.71 -5.52 0.21
N VAL A 123 -4.71 -6.83 0.52
CA VAL A 123 -3.53 -7.53 1.05
C VAL A 123 -2.41 -7.56 0.01
N ALA A 124 -2.71 -7.80 -1.26
CA ALA A 124 -1.72 -7.72 -2.33
C ALA A 124 -1.11 -6.31 -2.43
N ALA A 125 -1.93 -5.26 -2.35
CA ALA A 125 -1.48 -3.88 -2.38
C ALA A 125 -0.55 -3.53 -1.21
N THR A 126 -0.85 -3.98 0.02
CA THR A 126 0.01 -3.74 1.18
C THR A 126 1.35 -4.46 1.05
N LEU A 127 1.34 -5.73 0.61
CA LEU A 127 2.56 -6.49 0.39
C LEU A 127 3.45 -5.84 -0.67
N ILE A 128 2.85 -5.42 -1.79
CA ILE A 128 3.57 -4.68 -2.82
C ILE A 128 4.14 -3.39 -2.23
N SER A 129 3.36 -2.63 -1.45
CA SER A 129 3.82 -1.39 -0.79
C SER A 129 5.07 -1.61 0.07
N PHE A 130 5.13 -2.70 0.84
CA PHE A 130 6.33 -3.07 1.58
C PHE A 130 7.50 -3.43 0.67
N LEU A 131 7.28 -4.12 -0.45
CA LEU A 131 8.34 -4.46 -1.39
C LEU A 131 8.91 -3.24 -2.13
N GLN A 132 8.12 -2.18 -2.28
CA GLN A 132 8.59 -0.98 -2.97
C GLN A 132 9.70 -0.26 -2.19
N TYR A 133 9.62 -0.24 -0.86
CA TYR A 133 10.53 0.54 -0.02
C TYR A 133 12.01 0.14 -0.20
N PRO A 134 12.39 -1.14 -0.11
CA PRO A 134 13.75 -1.59 -0.44
C PRO A 134 14.19 -1.21 -1.85
N LEU A 135 13.29 -1.29 -2.83
CA LEU A 135 13.58 -0.93 -4.21
C LEU A 135 13.86 0.57 -4.37
N TYR A 136 13.06 1.43 -3.72
CA TYR A 136 13.29 2.86 -3.71
C TYR A 136 14.58 3.23 -2.98
N TYR A 137 14.89 2.58 -1.86
CA TYR A 137 16.18 2.76 -1.20
C TYR A 137 17.35 2.32 -2.08
N LYS A 138 17.22 1.26 -2.89
CA LYS A 138 18.29 0.77 -3.76
C LYS A 138 18.49 1.64 -5.00
N PHE A 139 17.43 1.82 -5.77
CA PHE A 139 17.50 2.41 -7.12
C PHE A 139 17.10 3.89 -7.19
N GLY A 140 16.64 4.46 -6.08
CA GLY A 140 16.07 5.80 -6.05
C GLY A 140 14.64 5.82 -6.60
N MET A 141 13.98 6.98 -6.47
CA MET A 141 12.58 7.07 -6.84
C MET A 141 12.34 6.90 -8.34
N GLU A 142 13.13 7.54 -9.20
CA GLU A 142 12.88 7.55 -10.66
C GLU A 142 12.92 6.14 -11.28
N LYS A 143 13.99 5.38 -10.99
CA LYS A 143 14.15 4.01 -11.48
C LYS A 143 13.24 3.02 -10.75
N GLY A 144 13.06 3.22 -9.43
CA GLY A 144 12.14 2.41 -8.63
C GLY A 144 10.69 2.54 -9.09
N ARG A 145 10.28 3.73 -9.56
CA ARG A 145 8.90 4.00 -10.01
C ARG A 145 8.52 3.10 -11.17
N ILE A 146 9.39 2.98 -12.17
CA ILE A 146 9.11 2.18 -13.38
C ILE A 146 8.98 0.69 -13.03
N LEU A 147 9.87 0.20 -12.16
CA LEU A 147 9.87 -1.22 -11.73
C LEU A 147 8.65 -1.60 -10.90
N VAL A 148 8.01 -0.63 -10.24
CA VAL A 148 6.99 -0.88 -9.21
C VAL A 148 5.59 -0.39 -9.60
N LEU A 149 5.48 0.76 -10.26
CA LEU A 149 4.19 1.37 -10.64
C LEU A 149 3.71 0.98 -12.03
N GLY A 150 4.54 0.34 -12.86
CA GLY A 150 4.13 -0.18 -14.17
C GLY A 150 3.23 -1.40 -14.05
N VAL A 151 3.83 -2.60 -14.04
CA VAL A 151 3.10 -3.88 -14.06
C VAL A 151 2.43 -4.23 -12.72
N PRO A 152 3.08 -4.08 -11.55
CA PRO A 152 2.49 -4.52 -10.28
C PRO A 152 1.28 -3.68 -9.85
N ALA A 153 1.28 -2.38 -10.11
CA ALA A 153 0.18 -1.51 -9.71
C ALA A 153 -1.09 -1.75 -10.53
N MET A 154 -0.96 -1.90 -11.86
CA MET A 154 -2.09 -2.25 -12.71
C MET A 154 -2.63 -3.65 -12.37
N ALA A 155 -1.75 -4.60 -12.03
CA ALA A 155 -2.16 -5.93 -11.59
C ALA A 155 -3.04 -5.86 -10.33
N VAL A 156 -2.69 -5.05 -9.33
CA VAL A 156 -3.51 -4.85 -8.11
C VAL A 156 -4.87 -4.24 -8.42
N PHE A 157 -4.91 -3.26 -9.32
CA PHE A 157 -6.14 -2.57 -9.67
C PHE A 157 -7.17 -3.50 -10.34
N ILE A 158 -6.69 -4.36 -11.24
CA ILE A 158 -7.52 -5.27 -12.03
C ILE A 158 -7.76 -6.60 -11.30
N LEU A 159 -6.99 -6.88 -10.23
CA LEU A 159 -7.05 -8.12 -9.48
C LEU A 159 -8.47 -8.50 -9.00
N PRO A 160 -9.25 -7.61 -8.33
CA PRO A 160 -10.59 -7.96 -7.87
C PRO A 160 -11.49 -8.42 -9.00
N THR A 161 -11.47 -7.71 -10.12
CA THR A 161 -12.28 -8.04 -11.30
C THR A 161 -11.84 -9.33 -11.97
N LEU A 162 -10.54 -9.62 -12.01
CA LEU A 162 -10.05 -10.89 -12.56
C LEU A 162 -10.44 -12.07 -11.68
N LEU A 163 -10.28 -11.91 -10.36
CA LEU A 163 -10.67 -12.94 -9.40
C LEU A 163 -12.17 -13.21 -9.46
N ASN A 164 -13.00 -12.18 -9.65
CA ASN A 164 -14.46 -12.34 -9.72
C ASN A 164 -14.91 -12.98 -11.05
N ASN A 165 -14.28 -12.64 -12.17
CA ASN A 165 -14.74 -13.06 -13.51
C ASN A 165 -14.12 -14.38 -14.01
N TYR A 166 -12.90 -14.71 -13.60
CA TYR A 166 -12.12 -15.80 -14.21
C TYR A 166 -11.77 -16.95 -13.28
N LEU A 167 -11.92 -16.79 -11.95
CA LEU A 167 -11.78 -17.93 -11.07
C LEU A 167 -13.10 -18.68 -10.99
N PRO A 168 -13.08 -20.02 -11.14
CA PRO A 168 -14.29 -20.81 -10.96
C PRO A 168 -14.78 -20.58 -9.52
N GLU A 169 -16.07 -20.26 -9.38
CA GLU A 169 -16.69 -19.98 -8.07
C GLU A 169 -16.34 -21.05 -7.03
N ASN A 170 -16.23 -22.30 -7.48
CA ASN A 170 -15.87 -23.46 -6.66
C ASN A 170 -14.48 -23.37 -6.03
N PHE A 171 -13.46 -22.81 -6.70
CA PHE A 171 -12.09 -22.75 -6.18
C PHE A 171 -11.95 -21.72 -5.06
N LEU A 172 -12.52 -20.53 -5.27
CA LEU A 172 -12.56 -19.50 -4.25
C LEU A 172 -13.49 -19.90 -3.10
N ALA A 173 -14.65 -20.49 -3.40
CA ALA A 173 -15.56 -21.01 -2.38
C ALA A 173 -14.94 -22.16 -1.57
N GLU A 174 -14.15 -23.06 -2.18
CA GLU A 174 -13.43 -24.11 -1.45
C GLU A 174 -12.33 -23.53 -0.57
N LEU A 175 -11.50 -22.62 -1.07
CA LEU A 175 -10.47 -21.95 -0.25
C LEU A 175 -11.13 -21.19 0.92
N VAL A 176 -12.22 -20.47 0.64
CA VAL A 176 -12.97 -19.71 1.64
C VAL A 176 -13.63 -20.63 2.66
N ASN A 177 -14.30 -21.70 2.24
CA ASN A 177 -14.99 -22.61 3.15
C ASN A 177 -14.03 -23.52 3.93
N LYS A 178 -12.90 -23.92 3.33
CA LYS A 178 -11.93 -24.85 3.94
C LYS A 178 -10.96 -24.17 4.90
N TYR A 179 -10.54 -22.93 4.60
CA TYR A 179 -9.54 -22.21 5.41
C TYR A 179 -10.07 -20.90 6.01
N LEU A 180 -11.12 -20.30 5.45
CA LEU A 180 -11.55 -18.92 5.75
C LEU A 180 -12.99 -18.83 6.30
N ASN A 181 -13.59 -19.96 6.71
CA ASN A 181 -14.93 -19.97 7.29
C ASN A 181 -14.99 -19.14 8.59
N ASN A 182 -13.83 -18.98 9.25
CA ASN A 182 -13.61 -18.04 10.34
C ASN A 182 -12.86 -16.79 9.85
N VAL A 183 -13.57 -15.67 9.76
CA VAL A 183 -13.02 -14.34 9.42
C VAL A 183 -11.81 -13.99 10.31
N THR A 184 -11.85 -14.41 11.58
CA THR A 184 -10.76 -14.23 12.54
C THR A 184 -9.45 -14.89 12.11
N ASN A 185 -9.51 -16.10 11.53
CA ASN A 185 -8.33 -16.81 11.06
C ASN A 185 -7.72 -16.12 9.84
N LEU A 186 -8.55 -15.60 8.93
CA LEU A 186 -8.05 -14.86 7.76
C LEU A 186 -7.32 -13.59 8.18
N ILE A 187 -7.89 -12.81 9.10
CA ILE A 187 -7.26 -11.60 9.64
C ILE A 187 -5.94 -11.95 10.33
N ALA A 188 -5.91 -13.03 11.11
CA ALA A 188 -4.69 -13.49 11.78
C ALA A 188 -3.60 -13.91 10.78
N ILE A 189 -3.93 -14.72 9.77
CA ILE A 189 -2.98 -15.21 8.76
C ILE A 189 -2.46 -14.04 7.91
N SER A 190 -3.35 -13.21 7.37
CA SER A 190 -2.97 -12.04 6.58
C SER A 190 -2.13 -11.04 7.38
N GLY A 191 -2.52 -10.77 8.63
CA GLY A 191 -1.75 -9.94 9.56
C GLY A 191 -0.36 -10.50 9.84
N ALA A 192 -0.23 -11.81 10.03
CA ALA A 192 1.05 -12.48 10.21
C ALA A 192 1.94 -12.35 8.97
N ILE A 193 1.41 -12.62 7.77
CA ILE A 193 2.13 -12.50 6.49
C ILE A 193 2.61 -11.06 6.30
N ILE A 194 1.72 -10.07 6.47
CA ILE A 194 2.05 -8.65 6.33
C ILE A 194 3.15 -8.25 7.33
N SER A 195 3.08 -8.73 8.58
CA SER A 195 4.07 -8.43 9.61
C SER A 195 5.45 -9.02 9.28
N ILE A 196 5.49 -10.27 8.82
CA ILE A 196 6.73 -10.95 8.41
C ILE A 196 7.35 -10.21 7.22
N VAL A 197 6.58 -9.94 6.17
CA VAL A 197 7.05 -9.23 4.98
C VAL A 197 7.49 -7.82 5.31
N GLY A 198 6.73 -7.10 6.15
CA GLY A 198 7.10 -5.76 6.62
C GLY A 198 8.41 -5.75 7.39
N PHE A 199 8.64 -6.73 8.28
CA PHE A 199 9.89 -6.85 9.03
C PHE A 199 11.08 -7.18 8.14
N ILE A 200 10.93 -8.15 7.22
CA ILE A 200 11.97 -8.50 6.24
C ILE A 200 12.31 -7.28 5.37
N SER A 201 11.28 -6.62 4.84
CA SER A 201 11.42 -5.42 4.03
C SER A 201 12.20 -4.33 4.80
N PHE A 202 11.85 -4.07 6.06
CA PHE A 202 12.56 -3.11 6.90
C PHE A 202 14.05 -3.46 7.08
N LYS A 203 14.37 -4.73 7.34
CA LYS A 203 15.75 -5.20 7.49
C LYS A 203 16.55 -5.02 6.20
N VAL A 204 15.96 -5.37 5.04
CA VAL A 204 16.59 -5.20 3.73
C VAL A 204 16.83 -3.72 3.43
N SER A 205 15.85 -2.84 3.69
CA SER A 205 16.00 -1.39 3.53
C SER A 205 17.12 -0.82 4.40
N CYS A 206 17.22 -1.25 5.67
CA CYS A 206 18.34 -0.86 6.53
C CYS A 206 19.70 -1.31 5.99
N SER A 207 19.78 -2.54 5.45
CA SER A 207 21.01 -3.08 4.87
C SER A 207 21.44 -2.30 3.63
N ILE A 208 20.49 -1.93 2.78
CA ILE A 208 20.76 -1.16 1.55
C ILE A 208 21.28 0.24 1.91
N CYS A 209 20.66 0.93 2.88
CA CYS A 209 21.14 2.24 3.32
C CYS A 209 22.55 2.17 3.92
N LYS A 210 22.83 1.17 4.76
CA LYS A 210 24.17 0.96 5.32
C LYS A 210 25.24 0.78 4.24
N ALA A 211 24.93 0.04 3.19
CA ALA A 211 25.87 -0.20 2.10
C ALA A 211 26.14 1.02 1.22
N LYS A 212 25.38 2.12 1.36
CA LYS A 212 25.59 3.38 0.64
C LYS A 212 26.45 4.40 1.41
N GLU A 213 26.62 4.22 2.72
CA GLU A 213 27.45 5.09 3.56
C GLU A 213 28.95 4.68 3.56
N PHE A 214 29.29 3.55 2.94
CA PHE A 214 30.66 3.05 2.75
C PHE A 214 31.02 3.04 1.26
#